data_AF-A0A962FNU8-F1
#
_entry.id   AF-A0A962FNU8-F1
#
_cell.length_a   1.000
_cell.length_b   1.000
_cell.length_c   1.000
_cell.angle_alpha   90.00
_cell.angle_beta   90.00
_cell.angle_gamma   90.00
#
_symmetry.space_group_name_H-M   'P 1'
#
loop_
_entity.id
_entity.type
_entity.pdbx_description
1 polymer ?
#
loop_
_entity_poly.entity_id
_entity_poly.type
_entity_poly.pdbx_seq_one_letter_code
_entity_poly.pdbx_strand_id
1 'polypeptide(L)' 'MSTTLANKRPLKIAVIPGDGIGKEVVPEGLKVLEAAGRRFGITFQWDHFDWSCETFQKTGR' A
#
# COMPACT_ATOMS: atom_id res chain seq x y z
N MET A 1 12.03 -13.94 -32.94
CA MET A 1 12.60 -13.35 -31.71
C MET A 1 11.44 -12.79 -30.91
N SER A 2 10.89 -13.59 -30.00
CA SER A 2 9.72 -13.23 -29.19
C SER A 2 10.21 -12.62 -27.89
N THR A 3 10.19 -11.30 -27.78
CA THR A 3 10.60 -10.58 -26.58
C THR A 3 9.57 -10.83 -25.49
N THR A 4 9.99 -11.52 -24.44
CA THR A 4 9.24 -11.82 -23.22
C THR A 4 8.50 -10.56 -22.73
N LEU A 5 7.19 -10.50 -22.93
CA LEU A 5 6.31 -9.60 -22.18
C LEU A 5 6.42 -10.04 -20.72
N ALA A 6 7.34 -9.43 -19.98
CA ALA A 6 7.41 -9.58 -18.54
C ALA A 6 6.03 -9.23 -18.00
N ASN A 7 5.30 -10.24 -17.56
CA ASN A 7 3.98 -10.12 -16.98
C ASN A 7 4.12 -9.24 -15.74
N LYS A 8 3.93 -7.92 -15.88
CA LYS A 8 4.04 -6.95 -14.79
C LYS A 8 2.81 -7.13 -13.91
N ARG A 9 2.89 -8.13 -13.03
CA ARG A 9 1.87 -8.33 -11.99
C ARG A 9 1.92 -7.11 -11.07
N PRO A 10 0.76 -6.51 -10.74
CA PRO A 10 0.72 -5.44 -9.77
C PRO A 10 1.28 -5.93 -8.44
N LEU A 11 2.13 -5.13 -7.82
CA LEU A 11 2.66 -5.40 -6.49
C LEU A 11 1.55 -5.14 -5.48
N LYS A 12 1.02 -6.20 -4.90
CA LYS A 12 0.01 -6.14 -3.85
C LYS A 12 0.70 -5.76 -2.54
N ILE A 13 0.30 -4.63 -1.97
CA ILE A 13 0.85 -4.11 -0.72
C ILE A 13 -0.30 -3.95 0.26
N ALA A 14 -0.22 -4.67 1.38
CA ALA A 14 -1.11 -4.50 2.51
C ALA A 14 -0.75 -3.21 3.27
N VAL A 15 -1.68 -2.26 3.32
CA VAL A 15 -1.51 -0.98 3.99
C VAL A 15 -2.18 -1.06 5.35
N ILE A 16 -1.38 -1.15 6.42
CA ILE A 16 -1.86 -1.19 7.80
C ILE A 16 -1.37 0.08 8.50
N PRO A 17 -2.22 1.12 8.64
CA PRO A 17 -1.83 2.39 9.24
C PRO A 17 -1.59 2.30 10.76
N GLY A 18 -2.04 1.25 11.44
CA GLY A 18 -1.85 1.09 12.88
C GLY A 18 -2.49 2.25 13.68
N ASP A 19 -1.85 2.64 14.79
CA ASP A 19 -2.35 3.70 15.68
C ASP A 19 -1.43 4.92 15.76
N GLY A 20 -2.03 6.07 16.04
CA GLY A 20 -1.32 7.35 16.16
C GLY A 20 -0.75 7.82 14.82
N ILE A 21 0.57 8.08 14.81
CA ILE A 21 1.34 8.64 13.68
C ILE A 21 1.25 7.83 12.39
N GLY A 22 0.96 6.54 12.45
CA GLY A 22 0.82 5.73 11.24
C GLY A 22 -0.37 6.13 10.36
N LYS A 23 -1.43 6.72 10.92
CA LYS A 23 -2.56 7.29 10.16
C LYS A 23 -2.17 8.55 9.37
N GLU A 24 -1.16 9.28 9.84
CA GLU A 24 -0.66 10.52 9.22
C GLU A 24 0.52 10.30 8.27
N VAL A 25 1.34 9.26 8.47
CA VAL A 25 2.55 9.03 7.66
C VAL A 25 2.29 8.10 6.48
N VAL A 26 1.38 7.15 6.63
CA VAL A 26 1.08 6.15 5.60
C VAL A 26 0.51 6.76 4.32
N PRO A 27 -0.46 7.70 4.35
CA PRO A 27 -0.99 8.31 3.12
C PRO A 27 0.10 9.05 2.32
N GLU A 28 1.04 9.68 3.01
CA GLU A 28 2.18 10.39 2.42
C GLU A 28 3.17 9.42 1.78
N GLY A 29 3.44 8.30 2.44
CA GLY A 29 4.25 7.21 1.88
C GLY A 29 3.65 6.63 0.60
N LEU A 30 2.32 6.44 0.56
CA LEU A 30 1.62 5.97 -0.63
C LEU A 30 1.75 6.95 -1.80
N LYS A 31 1.67 8.26 -1.56
CA LYS A 31 1.87 9.29 -2.62
C LYS A 31 3.26 9.21 -3.24
N VAL A 32 4.30 8.97 -2.42
CA VAL A 32 5.68 8.81 -2.91
C VAL A 32 5.82 7.53 -3.72
N LEU A 33 5.23 6.42 -3.25
CA LEU A 33 5.23 5.15 -3.97
C LEU A 33 4.47 5.25 -5.29
N GLU A 34 3.33 5.93 -5.35
CA GLU A 34 2.60 6.24 -6.59
C GLU A 34 3.45 7.06 -7.58
N ALA A 35 4.17 8.07 -7.09
CA ALA A 35 5.08 8.87 -7.93
C ALA A 35 6.25 8.03 -8.46
N ALA A 36 6.84 7.17 -7.62
CA ALA A 36 7.87 6.23 -8.03
C ALA A 36 7.32 5.21 -9.04
N GLY A 37 6.13 4.66 -8.80
CA GLY A 37 5.47 3.70 -9.67
C GLY A 37 5.25 4.23 -11.07
N ARG A 38 4.76 5.48 -11.17
CA ARG A 38 4.63 6.18 -12.46
C ARG A 38 5.97 6.36 -13.17
N ARG A 39 7.05 6.67 -12.43
CA ARG A 39 8.39 6.88 -13.01
C ARG A 39 9.07 5.59 -13.46
N PHE A 40 8.89 4.49 -12.74
CA PHE A 40 9.55 3.20 -13.00
C PHE A 40 8.65 2.18 -13.71
N GLY A 41 7.41 2.56 -14.04
CA GLY A 41 6.41 1.67 -14.63
C GLY A 41 6.07 0.49 -13.73
N ILE A 42 5.99 0.73 -12.41
CA ILE A 42 5.59 -0.25 -11.42
C ILE A 42 4.13 0.03 -11.07
N THR A 43 3.29 -1.01 -11.18
CA THR A 43 1.90 -0.94 -10.76
C THR A 43 1.79 -1.42 -9.33
N PHE A 44 1.26 -0.59 -8.44
CA PHE A 44 0.95 -0.98 -7.07
C PHE A 44 -0.55 -1.27 -6.95
N GLN A 45 -0.87 -2.25 -6.12
CA GLN A 45 -2.23 -2.53 -5.67
C GLN A 45 -2.23 -2.40 -4.15
N TRP A 46 -2.98 -1.43 -3.65
CA TRP A 46 -3.08 -1.13 -2.22
C TRP A 46 -4.28 -1.86 -1.64
N ASP A 47 -4.02 -2.80 -0.73
CA ASP A 47 -5.06 -3.44 0.06
C ASP A 47 -5.03 -2.80 1.45
N HIS A 48 -5.97 -1.89 1.73
CA HIS A 48 -6.05 -1.18 3.00
C HIS A 48 -6.68 -2.06 4.08
N PHE A 49 -5.98 -2.25 5.18
CA PHE A 49 -6.44 -2.99 6.35
C PHE A 49 -6.44 -2.05 7.55
N ASP A 50 -7.63 -1.72 8.05
CA ASP A 50 -7.84 -0.92 9.26
C ASP A 50 -7.57 -1.74 10.54
N TRP A 51 -6.40 -2.34 10.63
CA TRP A 51 -5.98 -3.11 11.80
C TRP A 51 -5.21 -2.20 12.76
N SER A 52 -5.88 -1.79 13.84
CA SER A 52 -5.27 -1.00 14.90
C SER A 52 -5.77 -1.45 16.27
N CYS A 53 -4.93 -1.24 17.29
CA CYS A 53 -5.24 -1.50 18.70
C CYS A 53 -6.36 -0.57 19.20
N GLU A 54 -6.49 0.64 18.64
CA GLU A 54 -7.64 1.54 18.86
C GLU A 54 -8.92 0.99 18.23
N THR A 55 -8.86 0.39 17.03
CA THR A 55 -9.99 -0.33 16.42
C THR A 55 -10.35 -1.54 17.29
N PHE A 56 -9.38 -2.34 17.74
CA PHE A 56 -9.62 -3.46 18.65
C PHE A 56 -10.26 -3.02 19.99
N GLN A 57 -9.82 -1.90 20.56
CA GLN A 57 -10.44 -1.34 21.77
C GLN A 57 -11.85 -0.77 21.53
N LYS A 58 -12.14 -0.21 20.33
CA LYS A 58 -13.46 0.37 20.00
C LYS A 58 -14.48 -0.66 19.51
N THR A 59 -14.05 -1.66 18.74
CA THR A 59 -14.94 -2.67 18.12
C THR A 59 -14.81 -4.07 18.74
N GLY A 60 -13.84 -4.30 19.64
CA GLY A 60 -13.64 -5.58 20.32
C GLY A 60 -13.14 -6.71 19.40
N ARG A 61 -12.60 -6.36 18.23
CA ARG A 61 -12.14 -7.26 17.15
C ARG A 61 -10.97 -6.66 16.40
#